data_AF-A0A2A7WP41-F1
#
_entry.id   AF-A0A2A7WP41-F1
#
_cell.length_a   1.000
_cell.length_b   1.000
_cell.length_c   1.000
_cell.angle_alpha   90.00
_cell.angle_beta   90.00
_cell.angle_gamma   90.00
#
_symmetry.space_group_name_H-M   'P 1'
#
loop_
_entity.id
_entity.type
_entity.pdbx_description
1 polymer ?
#
loop_
_entity_poly.entity_id
_entity_poly.type
_entity_poly.pdbx_seq_one_letter_code
_entity_poly.pdbx_strand_id
1 'polypeptide(L)'
;MNNLQVINQNGVRVLTTQQLAGVYGTDTKIINRNFQRNSDRYVQGKHYISLSGEELRHFKGSRQIDDNLKFASILYLWTEKGAWLHAKSLNTDEAWNAYEMLVDEYYNIKQNAIDTSQLSPELQMFSQIFNSLAKNDLEQKRLSQAVEETKQQVHNISEIVALNSIDWRKETTEIINKIARKTGGHKQYQEIRNESYKLLDERAESNIKQRLTNKQRKMALEGVAKSKIDKVSRLDVIEEDKRLLEIYLAVVKEMAIKYQVQINSAS
;
A
#
# COMPACT_ATOMS: atom_id res chain seq x y z
N MET A 1 17.09 -32.98 -16.96
CA MET A 1 16.34 -31.70 -16.92
C MET A 1 15.44 -31.72 -15.71
N ASN A 2 15.66 -30.84 -14.72
CA ASN A 2 14.74 -30.71 -13.58
C ASN A 2 13.46 -30.03 -14.08
N ASN A 3 12.32 -30.70 -13.94
CA ASN A 3 11.01 -30.09 -14.23
C ASN A 3 10.80 -28.94 -13.25
N LEU A 4 10.69 -27.72 -13.78
CA LEU A 4 10.35 -26.55 -12.99
C LEU A 4 8.90 -26.66 -12.51
N GLN A 5 8.71 -26.68 -11.20
CA GLN A 5 7.37 -26.59 -10.60
C GLN A 5 6.75 -25.22 -10.94
N VAL A 6 5.60 -25.25 -11.61
CA VAL A 6 4.90 -24.02 -12.01
C VAL A 6 4.23 -23.41 -10.79
N ILE A 7 4.61 -22.18 -10.44
CA ILE A 7 4.00 -21.42 -9.34
C ILE A 7 3.25 -20.24 -9.95
N ASN A 8 2.00 -20.05 -9.53
CA ASN A 8 1.16 -18.94 -9.98
C ASN A 8 0.81 -18.06 -8.78
N GLN A 9 1.25 -16.81 -8.83
CA GLN A 9 0.91 -15.80 -7.84
C GLN A 9 0.17 -14.66 -8.54
N ASN A 10 -1.13 -14.52 -8.24
CA ASN A 10 -2.00 -13.46 -8.79
C ASN A 10 -2.00 -13.40 -10.33
N GLY A 11 -2.00 -14.56 -10.99
CA GLY A 11 -1.99 -14.65 -12.46
C GLY A 11 -0.61 -14.54 -13.10
N VAL A 12 0.45 -14.36 -12.30
CA VAL A 12 1.83 -14.25 -12.76
C VAL A 12 2.59 -15.55 -12.44
N ARG A 13 3.26 -16.12 -13.45
CA ARG A 13 4.18 -17.24 -13.25
C ARG A 13 5.46 -16.74 -12.60
N VAL A 14 5.88 -17.41 -11.54
CA VAL A 14 7.03 -17.01 -10.73
C VAL A 14 7.91 -18.21 -10.39
N LEU A 15 9.16 -17.93 -10.02
CA LEU A 15 10.12 -18.92 -9.55
C LEU A 15 10.57 -18.62 -8.12
N THR A 16 10.85 -19.65 -7.33
CA THR A 16 11.53 -19.47 -6.04
C THR A 16 13.03 -19.25 -6.24
N THR A 17 13.69 -18.71 -5.22
CA THR A 17 15.16 -18.64 -5.18
C THR A 17 15.81 -20.01 -5.39
N GLN A 18 15.20 -21.09 -4.89
CA GLN A 18 15.68 -22.46 -5.06
C GLN A 18 15.59 -22.95 -6.50
N GLN A 19 14.48 -22.64 -7.18
CA GLN A 19 14.33 -22.96 -8.60
C GLN A 19 15.33 -22.18 -9.45
N LEU A 20 15.53 -20.87 -9.19
CA LEU A 20 16.54 -20.09 -9.89
C LEU A 20 17.96 -20.62 -9.67
N ALA A 21 18.30 -20.99 -8.43
CA ALA A 21 19.58 -21.59 -8.11
C ALA A 21 19.82 -22.86 -8.94
N GLY A 22 18.81 -23.74 -9.00
CA GLY A 22 18.88 -24.96 -9.81
C GLY A 22 19.00 -24.72 -11.31
N VAL A 23 18.29 -23.72 -11.86
CA VAL A 23 18.37 -23.36 -13.28
C VAL A 23 19.72 -22.78 -13.65
N TYR A 24 20.28 -21.91 -12.82
CA TYR A 24 21.54 -21.23 -13.10
C TYR A 24 22.78 -21.97 -12.62
N GLY A 25 22.66 -23.24 -12.22
CA GLY A 25 23.81 -24.02 -11.75
C GLY A 25 24.51 -23.41 -10.53
N THR A 26 23.76 -22.73 -9.65
CA THR A 26 24.32 -21.98 -8.53
C THR A 26 23.60 -22.28 -7.21
N ASP A 27 24.01 -21.64 -6.12
CA ASP A 27 23.43 -21.82 -4.78
C ASP A 27 22.45 -20.68 -4.44
N THR A 28 21.41 -20.98 -3.67
CA THR A 28 20.43 -19.99 -3.19
C THR A 28 21.08 -18.81 -2.46
N LYS A 29 22.19 -19.04 -1.74
CA LYS A 29 22.97 -18.00 -1.07
C LYS A 29 23.58 -17.02 -2.08
N ILE A 30 24.01 -17.50 -3.24
CA ILE A 30 24.60 -16.66 -4.29
C ILE A 30 23.49 -15.79 -4.91
N ILE A 31 22.33 -16.37 -5.24
CA ILE A 31 21.16 -15.62 -5.72
C ILE A 31 20.79 -14.50 -4.76
N ASN A 32 20.62 -14.82 -3.47
CA ASN A 32 20.24 -13.85 -2.45
C ASN A 32 21.30 -12.76 -2.25
N ARG A 33 22.59 -13.13 -2.22
CA ARG A 33 23.68 -12.15 -2.07
C ARG A 33 23.75 -11.20 -3.27
N ASN A 34 23.56 -11.72 -4.48
CA ASN A 34 23.54 -10.89 -5.69
C ASN A 34 22.35 -9.94 -5.71
N PHE A 35 21.17 -10.40 -5.30
CA PHE A 35 20.00 -9.54 -5.13
C PHE A 35 20.28 -8.42 -4.12
N GLN A 36 20.80 -8.74 -2.94
CA GLN A 36 21.07 -7.75 -1.89
C GLN A 36 22.06 -6.68 -2.36
N ARG A 37 23.13 -7.08 -3.05
CA ARG A 37 24.18 -6.17 -3.57
C ARG A 37 23.68 -5.24 -4.68
N ASN A 38 22.64 -5.63 -5.41
CA ASN A 38 22.10 -4.89 -6.54
C ASN A 38 20.63 -4.51 -6.31
N SER A 39 20.20 -4.43 -5.05
CA SER A 39 18.78 -4.31 -4.70
C SER A 39 18.14 -3.05 -5.27
N ASP A 40 18.94 -2.00 -5.47
CA ASP A 40 18.60 -0.75 -6.16
C ASP A 40 18.14 -0.95 -7.62
N ARG A 41 18.55 -2.04 -8.27
CA ARG A 41 18.15 -2.39 -9.65
C ARG A 41 16.86 -3.19 -9.70
N TYR A 42 16.37 -3.68 -8.56
CA TYR A 42 15.17 -4.49 -8.46
C TYR A 42 13.96 -3.65 -8.02
N VAL A 43 12.80 -3.92 -8.60
CA VAL A 43 11.55 -3.21 -8.28
C VAL A 43 10.50 -4.24 -7.91
N GLN A 44 9.94 -4.13 -6.70
CA GLN A 44 8.87 -4.99 -6.23
C GLN A 44 7.65 -4.88 -7.15
N GLY A 45 6.97 -6.00 -7.40
CA GLY A 45 5.86 -6.12 -8.35
C GLY A 45 6.29 -6.25 -9.81
N LYS A 46 7.49 -5.76 -10.19
CA LYS A 46 8.03 -5.88 -11.54
C LYS A 46 9.02 -7.03 -11.67
N HIS A 47 10.00 -7.10 -10.77
CA HIS A 47 11.09 -8.08 -10.79
C HIS A 47 10.87 -9.19 -9.76
N TYR A 48 10.22 -8.89 -8.65
CA TYR A 48 9.92 -9.88 -7.61
C TYR A 48 8.64 -9.54 -6.87
N ILE A 49 8.03 -10.54 -6.24
CA ILE A 49 6.96 -10.43 -5.25
C ILE A 49 7.54 -10.88 -3.92
N SER A 50 7.43 -10.06 -2.88
CA SER A 50 7.83 -10.45 -1.52
C SER A 50 6.59 -10.79 -0.70
N LEU A 51 6.48 -12.06 -0.30
CA LEU A 51 5.42 -12.50 0.59
C LEU A 51 5.92 -12.46 2.03
N SER A 52 5.16 -11.80 2.91
CA SER A 52 5.44 -11.76 4.35
C SER A 52 4.13 -11.82 5.14
N GLY A 53 4.21 -12.08 6.45
CA GLY A 53 3.04 -12.09 7.33
C GLY A 53 1.92 -13.02 6.85
N GLU A 54 0.72 -12.46 6.69
CA GLU A 54 -0.48 -13.20 6.30
C GLU A 54 -0.42 -13.75 4.87
N GLU A 55 0.10 -12.98 3.92
CA GLU A 55 0.25 -13.43 2.52
C GLU A 55 1.14 -14.66 2.42
N LEU A 56 2.24 -14.67 3.18
CA LEU A 56 3.13 -15.82 3.27
C LEU A 56 2.46 -17.02 3.95
N ARG A 57 1.61 -16.79 4.96
CA ARG A 57 0.82 -17.84 5.61
C ARG A 57 -0.15 -18.49 4.62
N HIS A 58 -0.87 -17.70 3.83
CA HIS A 58 -1.77 -18.20 2.80
C HIS A 58 -1.03 -18.98 1.71
N PHE A 59 0.10 -18.45 1.23
CA PHE A 59 0.92 -19.14 0.24
C PHE A 59 1.40 -20.50 0.75
N LYS A 60 1.93 -20.58 1.98
CA LYS A 60 2.31 -21.86 2.62
C LYS A 60 1.12 -22.83 2.71
N GLY A 61 -0.09 -22.32 2.99
CA GLY A 61 -1.32 -23.11 3.04
C GLY A 61 -1.76 -23.69 1.69
N SER A 62 -1.47 -23.00 0.58
CA SER A 62 -1.84 -23.42 -0.78
C SER A 62 -1.09 -24.64 -1.31
N ARG A 63 0.02 -25.06 -0.65
CA ARG A 63 0.87 -26.19 -1.04
C ARG A 63 1.33 -26.16 -2.51
N GLN A 64 1.55 -24.96 -3.06
CA GLN A 64 2.11 -24.80 -4.42
C GLN A 64 3.57 -25.26 -4.54
N ILE A 65 4.28 -25.43 -3.42
CA ILE A 65 5.65 -25.94 -3.34
C ILE A 65 5.79 -26.91 -2.17
N ASP A 66 6.67 -27.91 -2.30
CA ASP A 66 6.99 -28.89 -1.26
C ASP A 66 8.19 -28.47 -0.38
N ASP A 67 8.61 -27.20 -0.49
CA ASP A 67 9.79 -26.67 0.21
C ASP A 67 9.51 -26.40 1.70
N ASN A 68 10.52 -26.63 2.55
CA ASN A 68 10.43 -26.38 3.99
C ASN A 68 10.53 -24.88 4.31
N LEU A 69 9.43 -24.15 4.13
CA LEU A 69 9.33 -22.73 4.45
C LEU A 69 8.97 -22.43 5.93
N LYS A 70 9.09 -23.41 6.84
CA LYS A 70 8.61 -23.30 8.23
C LYS A 70 9.18 -22.08 8.95
N PHE A 71 10.45 -21.75 8.70
CA PHE A 71 11.17 -20.66 9.35
C PHE A 71 11.32 -19.40 8.49
N ALA A 72 10.85 -19.40 7.24
CA ALA A 72 10.94 -18.23 6.37
C ALA A 72 9.95 -17.15 6.85
N SER A 73 10.47 -15.98 7.22
CA SER A 73 9.69 -14.77 7.55
C SER A 73 9.31 -13.96 6.31
N ILE A 74 10.10 -14.08 5.24
CA ILE A 74 9.89 -13.47 3.93
C ILE A 74 10.20 -14.51 2.86
N LEU A 75 9.36 -14.60 1.82
CA LEU A 75 9.63 -15.39 0.63
C LEU A 75 9.68 -14.46 -0.58
N TYR A 76 10.77 -14.54 -1.36
CA TYR A 76 10.88 -13.86 -2.64
C TYR A 76 10.48 -14.80 -3.76
N LEU A 77 9.52 -14.35 -4.56
CA LEU A 77 9.07 -14.99 -5.78
C LEU A 77 9.53 -14.13 -6.96
N TRP A 78 10.29 -14.71 -7.87
CA TRP A 78 10.93 -14.00 -8.97
C TRP A 78 10.04 -14.06 -10.19
N THR A 79 9.73 -12.89 -10.75
CA THR A 79 9.09 -12.82 -12.06
C THR A 79 10.11 -13.19 -13.14
N GLU A 80 9.64 -13.40 -14.36
CA GLU A 80 10.49 -13.61 -15.52
C GLU A 80 11.60 -12.53 -15.62
N LYS A 81 11.23 -11.25 -15.43
CA LYS A 81 12.18 -10.13 -15.43
C LYS A 81 13.18 -10.19 -14.29
N GLY A 82 12.78 -10.68 -13.11
CA GLY A 82 13.68 -10.89 -11.98
C GLY A 82 14.70 -11.98 -12.24
N ALA A 83 14.25 -13.10 -12.82
CA ALA A 83 15.11 -14.18 -13.27
C ALA A 83 16.17 -13.66 -14.24
N TRP A 84 15.78 -12.81 -15.21
CA TRP A 84 16.72 -12.21 -16.17
C TRP A 84 17.79 -11.34 -15.51
N LEU A 85 17.44 -10.53 -14.51
CA LEU A 85 18.42 -9.74 -13.76
C LEU A 85 19.40 -10.64 -12.99
N HIS A 86 18.93 -11.79 -12.51
CA HIS A 86 19.80 -12.80 -11.92
C HIS A 86 20.76 -13.40 -12.95
N ALA A 87 20.25 -13.86 -14.10
CA ALA A 87 21.09 -14.42 -15.17
C ALA A 87 22.19 -13.44 -15.59
N LYS A 88 21.85 -12.16 -15.78
CA LYS A 88 22.81 -11.10 -16.14
C LYS A 88 23.95 -10.91 -15.11
N SER A 89 23.69 -11.20 -13.84
CA SER A 89 24.62 -10.94 -12.74
C SER A 89 25.39 -12.19 -12.30
N LEU A 90 25.07 -13.35 -12.87
CA LEU A 90 25.70 -14.63 -12.58
C LEU A 90 26.71 -14.95 -13.68
N ASN A 91 27.87 -15.45 -13.30
CA ASN A 91 28.93 -15.85 -14.23
C ASN A 91 29.02 -17.38 -14.35
N THR A 92 27.85 -18.03 -14.53
CA THR A 92 27.75 -19.48 -14.75
C THR A 92 27.35 -19.75 -16.19
N ASP A 93 27.80 -20.88 -16.75
CA ASP A 93 27.48 -21.25 -18.14
C ASP A 93 25.97 -21.39 -18.34
N GLU A 94 25.25 -21.89 -17.33
CA GLU A 94 23.78 -22.00 -17.35
C GLU A 94 23.09 -20.63 -17.35
N ALA A 95 23.64 -19.63 -16.66
CA ALA A 95 23.11 -18.27 -16.70
C ALA A 95 23.34 -17.60 -18.06
N TRP A 96 24.49 -17.85 -18.69
CA TRP A 96 24.78 -17.41 -20.06
C TRP A 96 23.84 -18.05 -21.07
N ASN A 97 23.63 -19.37 -21.01
CA ASN A 97 22.70 -20.08 -21.89
C ASN A 97 21.26 -19.58 -21.72
N ALA A 98 20.81 -19.34 -20.48
CA ALA A 98 19.48 -18.78 -20.21
C ALA A 98 19.33 -17.35 -20.75
N TYR A 99 20.41 -16.56 -20.74
CA TYR A 99 20.42 -15.23 -21.33
C TYR A 99 20.41 -15.28 -22.87
N GLU A 100 21.13 -16.22 -23.49
CA GLU A 100 21.14 -16.44 -24.94
C GLU A 100 19.75 -16.86 -25.45
N MET A 101 19.11 -17.83 -24.79
CA MET A 101 17.74 -18.25 -25.11
C MET A 101 16.74 -17.07 -25.09
N LEU A 102 16.88 -16.15 -24.13
CA LEU A 102 16.06 -14.94 -24.03
C LEU A 102 16.30 -14.01 -25.22
N VAL A 103 17.57 -13.75 -25.54
CA VAL A 103 17.94 -12.89 -26.66
C VAL A 103 17.36 -13.45 -27.95
N ASP A 104 17.51 -14.75 -28.17
CA ASP A 104 16.96 -15.46 -29.32
C ASP A 104 15.43 -15.37 -29.35
N GLU A 105 14.74 -15.59 -28.23
CA GLU A 105 13.28 -15.49 -28.16
C GLU A 105 12.78 -14.06 -28.40
N TYR A 106 13.48 -13.04 -27.87
CA TYR A 106 13.14 -11.63 -28.13
C TYR A 106 13.25 -11.28 -29.63
N TYR A 107 14.30 -11.75 -30.31
CA TYR A 107 14.46 -11.52 -31.75
C TYR A 107 13.52 -12.39 -32.58
N ASN A 108 13.22 -13.63 -32.15
CA ASN A 108 12.26 -14.51 -32.81
C ASN A 108 10.82 -13.98 -32.69
N ILE A 109 10.40 -13.47 -31.53
CA ILE A 109 9.07 -12.85 -31.36
C ILE A 109 8.93 -11.63 -32.27
N LYS A 110 10.00 -10.85 -32.45
CA LYS A 110 9.99 -9.73 -33.42
C LYS A 110 9.91 -10.19 -34.87
N GLN A 111 10.48 -11.34 -35.21
CA GLN A 111 10.42 -11.91 -36.56
C GLN A 111 9.11 -12.63 -36.86
N ASN A 112 8.43 -13.19 -35.85
CA ASN A 112 7.18 -13.93 -35.96
C ASN A 112 5.91 -13.05 -35.85
N ALA A 113 6.05 -11.73 -35.77
CA ALA A 113 4.93 -10.84 -35.94
C ALA A 113 4.44 -10.96 -37.40
N ILE A 114 3.23 -11.46 -37.59
CA ILE A 114 2.61 -11.54 -38.92
C ILE A 114 2.58 -10.13 -39.50
N ASP A 115 3.26 -9.93 -40.63
CA ASP A 115 3.25 -8.65 -41.33
C ASP A 115 1.84 -8.39 -41.88
N THR A 116 1.07 -7.60 -41.14
CA THR A 116 -0.31 -7.27 -41.49
C THR A 116 -0.39 -6.27 -42.64
N SER A 117 0.72 -5.68 -43.07
CA SER A 117 0.76 -4.72 -44.18
C SER A 117 0.52 -5.36 -45.55
N GLN A 118 0.67 -6.68 -45.65
CA GLN A 118 0.44 -7.45 -46.88
C GLN A 118 -0.93 -8.14 -46.93
N LEU A 119 -1.78 -7.95 -45.90
CA LEU A 119 -3.15 -8.46 -45.92
C LEU A 119 -4.01 -7.69 -46.93
N SER A 120 -5.15 -8.27 -47.34
CA SER A 120 -6.11 -7.56 -48.19
C SER A 120 -6.62 -6.29 -47.49
N PRO A 121 -7.02 -5.24 -48.23
CA PRO A 121 -7.52 -4.00 -47.64
C PRO A 121 -8.65 -4.22 -46.62
N GLU A 122 -9.53 -5.19 -46.87
CA GLU A 122 -10.64 -5.55 -45.97
C GLU A 122 -10.13 -6.11 -44.63
N LEU A 123 -9.14 -6.99 -44.66
CA LEU A 123 -8.56 -7.58 -43.46
C LEU A 123 -7.70 -6.58 -42.68
N GLN A 124 -7.02 -5.65 -43.36
CA GLN A 124 -6.32 -4.55 -42.70
C GLN A 124 -7.29 -3.64 -41.95
N MET A 125 -8.40 -3.26 -42.59
CA MET A 125 -9.44 -2.46 -41.96
C MET A 125 -10.05 -3.19 -40.76
N PHE A 126 -10.33 -4.48 -40.87
CA PHE A 126 -10.82 -5.29 -39.75
C PHE A 126 -9.83 -5.32 -38.58
N SER A 127 -8.53 -5.53 -38.84
CA SER A 127 -7.49 -5.49 -37.81
C SER A 127 -7.44 -4.15 -37.09
N GLN A 128 -7.52 -3.04 -37.83
CA GLN A 128 -7.54 -1.69 -37.26
C GLN A 128 -8.78 -1.45 -36.39
N ILE A 129 -9.96 -1.85 -36.87
CA ILE A 129 -11.21 -1.73 -36.11
C ILE A 129 -11.13 -2.58 -34.83
N PHE A 130 -10.69 -3.84 -34.93
CA PHE A 130 -10.51 -4.71 -33.78
C PHE A 130 -9.56 -4.09 -32.74
N ASN A 131 -8.40 -3.60 -33.19
CA ASN A 131 -7.43 -2.93 -32.32
C ASN A 131 -8.01 -1.69 -31.66
N SER A 132 -8.80 -0.90 -32.37
CA SER A 132 -9.49 0.27 -31.80
C SER A 132 -10.55 -0.14 -30.78
N LEU A 133 -11.35 -1.16 -31.07
CA LEU A 133 -12.36 -1.67 -30.15
C LEU A 133 -11.73 -2.26 -28.88
N ALA A 134 -10.65 -3.03 -29.03
CA ALA A 134 -9.90 -3.60 -27.91
C ALA A 134 -9.29 -2.49 -27.03
N LYS A 135 -8.71 -1.45 -27.63
CA LYS A 135 -8.22 -0.27 -26.89
C LYS A 135 -9.36 0.42 -26.13
N ASN A 136 -10.48 0.67 -26.80
CA ASN A 136 -11.64 1.32 -26.18
C ASN A 136 -12.23 0.48 -25.04
N ASP A 137 -12.34 -0.84 -25.17
CA ASP A 137 -12.83 -1.73 -24.10
C ASP A 137 -11.90 -1.71 -22.88
N LEU A 138 -10.58 -1.75 -23.11
CA LEU A 138 -9.58 -1.63 -22.04
C LEU A 138 -9.63 -0.27 -21.35
N GLU A 139 -9.77 0.82 -22.11
CA GLU A 139 -9.94 2.16 -21.55
C GLU A 139 -11.25 2.27 -20.77
N GLN A 140 -12.37 1.73 -21.27
CA GLN A 140 -13.65 1.70 -20.57
C GLN A 140 -13.56 0.94 -19.25
N LYS A 141 -12.86 -0.21 -19.22
CA LYS A 141 -12.62 -0.97 -17.99
C LYS A 141 -11.76 -0.22 -16.98
N ARG A 142 -10.73 0.49 -17.45
CA ARG A 142 -9.90 1.35 -16.57
C ARG A 142 -10.68 2.52 -16.02
N LEU A 143 -11.49 3.17 -16.87
CA LEU A 143 -12.36 4.26 -16.47
C LEU A 143 -13.40 3.80 -15.46
N SER A 144 -14.04 2.65 -15.67
CA SER A 144 -15.03 2.12 -14.73
C SER A 144 -14.43 1.78 -13.37
N GLN A 145 -13.22 1.21 -13.34
CA GLN A 145 -12.47 0.99 -12.09
C GLN A 145 -12.16 2.32 -11.37
N ALA A 146 -11.64 3.32 -12.10
CA ALA A 146 -11.35 4.63 -11.52
C ALA A 146 -12.62 5.35 -11.00
N VAL A 147 -13.74 5.20 -11.71
CA VAL A 147 -15.05 5.71 -11.26
C VAL A 147 -15.50 5.03 -9.97
N GLU A 148 -15.30 3.73 -9.85
CA GLU A 148 -15.67 2.98 -8.65
C GLU A 148 -14.81 3.39 -7.44
N GLU A 149 -13.49 3.50 -7.62
CA GLU A 149 -12.58 4.03 -6.59
C GLU A 149 -12.99 5.45 -6.17
N THR A 150 -13.33 6.31 -7.13
CA THR A 150 -13.79 7.68 -6.85
C THR A 150 -15.10 7.69 -6.07
N LYS A 151 -16.07 6.84 -6.44
CA LYS A 151 -17.33 6.70 -5.69
C LYS A 151 -17.10 6.29 -4.25
N GLN A 152 -16.19 5.34 -4.00
CA GLN A 152 -15.83 4.92 -2.66
C GLN A 152 -15.18 6.06 -1.86
N GLN A 153 -14.29 6.84 -2.49
CA GLN A 153 -13.70 8.02 -1.84
C GLN A 153 -14.74 9.07 -1.49
N VAL A 154 -15.67 9.37 -2.41
CA VAL A 154 -16.77 10.32 -2.19
C VAL A 154 -17.71 9.85 -1.08
N HIS A 155 -18.02 8.54 -1.04
CA HIS A 155 -18.83 7.96 0.03
C HIS A 155 -18.16 8.12 1.40
N ASN A 156 -16.87 7.78 1.50
CA ASN A 156 -16.10 7.96 2.73
C ASN A 156 -16.03 9.43 3.18
N ILE A 157 -15.86 10.39 2.24
CA ILE A 157 -15.92 11.83 2.57
C ILE A 157 -17.30 12.20 3.11
N SER A 158 -18.36 11.67 2.51
CA SER A 158 -19.74 11.93 2.96
C SER A 158 -19.96 11.41 4.39
N GLU A 159 -19.43 10.24 4.73
CA GLU A 159 -19.44 9.70 6.10
C GLU A 159 -18.66 10.58 7.08
N ILE A 160 -17.45 11.05 6.71
CA ILE A 160 -16.65 11.97 7.53
C ILE A 160 -17.42 13.25 7.83
N VAL A 161 -18.06 13.83 6.82
CA VAL A 161 -18.83 15.07 6.97
C VAL A 161 -20.07 14.86 7.83
N ALA A 162 -20.72 13.69 7.73
CA ALA A 162 -21.94 13.35 8.47
C ALA A 162 -21.74 13.02 9.96
N LEU A 163 -20.50 12.91 10.46
CA LEU A 163 -20.25 12.66 11.89
C LEU A 163 -20.89 13.76 12.77
N ASN A 164 -21.64 13.34 13.80
CA ASN A 164 -22.47 14.20 14.64
C ASN A 164 -21.93 14.32 16.08
N SER A 165 -22.37 15.37 16.80
CA SER A 165 -21.78 15.81 18.07
C SER A 165 -22.10 14.95 19.32
N ILE A 166 -22.82 13.84 19.19
CA ILE A 166 -23.32 13.07 20.36
C ILE A 166 -22.18 12.32 21.07
N ASP A 167 -21.29 11.66 20.31
CA ASP A 167 -20.12 10.93 20.84
C ASP A 167 -18.80 11.45 20.25
N TRP A 168 -18.72 12.77 20.05
CA TRP A 168 -17.63 13.44 19.35
C TRP A 168 -16.23 13.10 19.90
N ARG A 169 -16.09 12.86 21.22
CA ARG A 169 -14.80 12.50 21.85
C ARG A 169 -14.27 11.17 21.34
N LYS A 170 -15.15 10.18 21.23
CA LYS A 170 -14.80 8.83 20.77
C LYS A 170 -14.47 8.88 19.27
N GLU A 171 -15.35 9.48 18.48
CA GLU A 171 -15.20 9.59 17.03
C GLU A 171 -13.92 10.33 16.63
N THR A 172 -13.67 11.50 17.22
CA THR A 172 -12.45 12.28 16.94
C THR A 172 -11.18 11.53 17.35
N THR A 173 -11.24 10.79 18.47
CA THR A 173 -10.12 9.95 18.91
C THR A 173 -9.85 8.80 17.94
N GLU A 174 -10.89 8.13 17.45
CA GLU A 174 -10.78 7.05 16.48
C GLU A 174 -10.19 7.54 15.16
N ILE A 175 -10.67 8.68 14.64
CA ILE A 175 -10.11 9.32 13.44
C ILE A 175 -8.62 9.62 13.62
N ILE A 176 -8.25 10.31 14.69
CA ILE A 176 -6.87 10.69 14.95
C ILE A 176 -5.97 9.46 15.09
N ASN A 177 -6.45 8.41 15.75
CA ASN A 177 -5.72 7.15 15.86
C ASN A 177 -5.56 6.46 14.49
N LYS A 178 -6.59 6.48 13.63
CA LYS A 178 -6.51 5.94 12.26
C LYS A 178 -5.53 6.74 11.39
N ILE A 179 -5.50 8.07 11.50
CA ILE A 179 -4.51 8.93 10.82
C ILE A 179 -3.09 8.54 11.25
N ALA A 180 -2.86 8.39 12.55
CA ALA A 180 -1.55 8.01 13.09
C ALA A 180 -1.10 6.60 12.63
N ARG A 181 -2.03 5.64 12.56
CA ARG A 181 -1.76 4.30 12.00
C ARG A 181 -1.33 4.34 10.54
N LYS A 182 -2.00 5.17 9.73
CA LYS A 182 -1.67 5.34 8.30
C LYS A 182 -0.32 6.03 8.08
N THR A 183 0.06 6.94 8.97
CA THR A 183 1.23 7.82 8.78
C THR A 183 2.55 7.23 9.32
N GLY A 184 2.54 6.35 10.33
CA GLY A 184 3.80 5.75 10.80
C GLY A 184 3.87 5.10 12.18
N GLY A 185 2.77 4.89 12.91
CA GLY A 185 2.79 4.18 14.19
C GLY A 185 3.08 5.06 15.41
N HIS A 186 3.75 4.50 16.43
CA HIS A 186 3.71 4.98 17.83
C HIS A 186 4.05 6.47 18.06
N LYS A 187 5.02 7.04 17.33
CA LYS A 187 5.41 8.47 17.49
C LYS A 187 4.38 9.42 16.87
N GLN A 188 3.75 9.00 15.78
CA GLN A 188 2.81 9.81 15.00
C GLN A 188 1.50 10.07 15.75
N TYR A 189 1.12 9.24 16.74
CA TYR A 189 -0.08 9.48 17.55
C TYR A 189 -0.02 10.80 18.32
N GLN A 190 1.15 11.16 18.86
CA GLN A 190 1.31 12.42 19.57
C GLN A 190 1.40 13.61 18.61
N GLU A 191 2.11 13.44 17.49
CA GLU A 191 2.27 14.46 16.46
C GLU A 191 0.93 14.88 15.85
N ILE A 192 0.11 13.91 15.41
CA ILE A 192 -1.20 14.19 14.81
C ILE A 192 -2.16 14.82 15.83
N ARG A 193 -2.12 14.42 17.10
CA ARG A 193 -2.89 15.08 18.18
C ARG A 193 -2.43 16.52 18.41
N ASN A 194 -1.12 16.77 18.37
CA ASN A 194 -0.60 18.12 18.52
C ASN A 194 -0.94 19.00 17.31
N GLU A 195 -0.92 18.44 16.10
CA GLU A 195 -1.36 19.10 14.87
C GLU A 195 -2.84 19.48 14.97
N SER A 196 -3.71 18.60 15.45
CA SER A 196 -5.15 18.91 15.58
C SER A 196 -5.42 20.05 16.55
N TYR A 197 -4.72 20.11 17.69
CA TYR A 197 -4.83 21.24 18.61
C TYR A 197 -4.24 22.53 18.05
N LYS A 198 -3.14 22.45 17.29
CA LYS A 198 -2.53 23.61 16.65
C LYS A 198 -3.47 24.24 15.61
N LEU A 199 -4.06 23.42 14.74
CA LEU A 199 -5.03 23.88 13.74
C LEU A 199 -6.29 24.48 14.38
N LEU A 200 -6.73 23.90 15.50
CA LEU A 200 -7.82 24.46 16.30
C LEU A 200 -7.45 25.82 16.90
N ASP A 201 -6.28 25.96 17.51
CA ASP A 201 -5.80 27.22 18.09
C ASP A 201 -5.66 28.31 17.01
N GLU A 202 -5.12 27.97 15.84
CA GLU A 202 -5.02 28.86 14.67
C GLU A 202 -6.39 29.32 14.17
N ARG A 203 -7.35 28.40 14.00
CA ARG A 203 -8.68 28.71 13.47
C ARG A 203 -9.58 29.42 14.47
N ALA A 204 -9.46 29.08 15.76
CA ALA A 204 -10.26 29.68 16.81
C ALA A 204 -9.65 30.97 17.37
N GLU A 205 -8.42 31.33 16.95
CA GLU A 205 -7.61 32.40 17.57
C GLU A 205 -7.57 32.23 19.11
N SER A 206 -7.31 31.00 19.55
CA SER A 206 -7.35 30.59 20.94
C SER A 206 -6.04 29.94 21.36
N ASN A 207 -5.84 29.81 22.66
CA ASN A 207 -4.72 29.06 23.22
C ASN A 207 -5.25 28.04 24.22
N ILE A 208 -5.49 26.82 23.74
CA ILE A 208 -6.05 25.74 24.54
C ILE A 208 -5.13 25.32 25.67
N LYS A 209 -3.81 25.40 25.47
CA LYS A 209 -2.83 25.11 26.52
C LYS A 209 -3.01 26.07 27.70
N GLN A 210 -3.15 27.38 27.43
CA GLN A 210 -3.39 28.38 28.47
C GLN A 210 -4.74 28.18 29.15
N ARG A 211 -5.81 27.90 28.38
CA ARG A 211 -7.15 27.63 28.92
C ARG A 211 -7.15 26.41 29.84
N LEU A 212 -6.44 25.34 29.48
CA LEU A 212 -6.26 24.15 30.33
C LEU A 212 -5.58 24.51 31.66
N THR A 213 -4.49 25.27 31.62
CA THR A 213 -3.80 25.72 32.83
C THR A 213 -4.69 26.59 33.72
N ASN A 214 -5.47 27.50 33.12
CA ASN A 214 -6.41 28.35 33.86
C ASN A 214 -7.52 27.51 34.51
N LYS A 215 -8.04 26.50 33.81
CA LYS A 215 -9.03 25.55 34.36
C LYS A 215 -8.49 24.76 35.54
N GLN A 216 -7.27 24.21 35.41
CA GLN A 216 -6.61 23.48 36.50
C GLN A 216 -6.38 24.38 37.74
N ARG A 217 -5.97 25.63 37.53
CA ARG A 217 -5.83 26.63 38.62
C ARG A 217 -7.16 26.94 39.29
N LYS A 218 -8.23 27.15 38.50
CA LYS A 218 -9.58 27.41 39.02
C LYS A 218 -10.05 26.25 39.90
N MET A 219 -9.91 25.00 39.44
CA MET A 219 -10.28 23.82 40.22
C MET A 219 -9.45 23.66 41.51
N ALA A 220 -8.17 24.05 41.50
CA ALA A 220 -7.33 24.04 42.70
C ALA A 220 -7.82 25.07 43.74
N LEU A 221 -8.22 26.27 43.28
CA LEU A 221 -8.78 27.31 44.15
C LEU A 221 -10.15 26.92 44.72
N GLU A 222 -10.93 26.15 43.97
CA GLU A 222 -12.21 25.58 44.40
C GLU A 222 -12.06 24.39 45.36
N GLY A 223 -10.83 24.00 45.72
CA GLY A 223 -10.55 22.93 46.67
C GLY A 223 -10.75 21.51 46.11
N VAL A 224 -10.75 21.35 44.78
CA VAL A 224 -10.86 20.03 44.14
C VAL A 224 -9.60 19.19 44.41
N ALA A 225 -9.77 17.90 44.69
CA ALA A 225 -8.66 16.98 44.92
C ALA A 225 -7.70 16.92 43.71
N LYS A 226 -6.38 16.91 43.98
CA LYS A 226 -5.31 16.89 42.97
C LYS A 226 -5.48 15.76 41.93
N SER A 227 -5.90 14.58 42.36
CA SER A 227 -6.15 13.43 41.48
C SER A 227 -7.23 13.66 40.42
N LYS A 228 -8.16 14.58 40.66
CA LYS A 228 -9.20 14.97 39.69
C LYS A 228 -8.72 16.09 38.76
N ILE A 229 -7.86 16.99 39.26
CA ILE A 229 -7.22 18.06 38.47
C ILE A 229 -6.26 17.47 37.43
N ASP A 230 -5.47 16.47 37.81
CA ASP A 230 -4.48 15.83 36.92
C ASP A 230 -5.13 15.06 35.76
N LYS A 231 -6.42 14.71 35.87
CA LYS A 231 -7.19 14.03 34.81
C LYS A 231 -7.78 15.00 33.79
N VAL A 232 -7.77 16.31 34.05
CA VAL A 232 -8.33 17.30 33.14
C VAL A 232 -7.46 17.39 31.90
N SER A 233 -8.10 17.29 30.74
CA SER A 233 -7.51 17.23 29.42
C SER A 233 -7.93 18.41 28.57
N ARG A 234 -7.26 18.58 27.42
CA ARG A 234 -7.63 19.59 26.41
C ARG A 234 -9.06 19.39 25.88
N LEU A 235 -9.52 18.14 25.80
CA LEU A 235 -10.89 17.83 25.35
C LEU A 235 -11.93 18.36 26.34
N ASP A 236 -11.63 18.40 27.64
CA ASP A 236 -12.52 18.94 28.67
C ASP A 236 -12.63 20.47 28.61
N VAL A 237 -11.62 21.14 28.03
CA VAL A 237 -11.68 22.58 27.75
C VAL A 237 -12.52 22.85 26.50
N ILE A 238 -12.40 21.97 25.49
CA ILE A 238 -13.15 22.06 24.24
C ILE A 238 -14.64 21.79 24.48
N GLU A 239 -14.99 20.84 25.35
CA GLU A 239 -16.38 20.49 25.66
C GLU A 239 -17.17 21.64 26.32
N GLU A 240 -16.50 22.48 27.12
CA GLU A 240 -17.14 23.60 27.81
C GLU A 240 -17.45 24.80 26.90
N ASP A 241 -16.82 24.86 25.72
CA ASP A 241 -16.94 25.98 24.78
C ASP A 241 -17.48 25.46 23.44
N LYS A 242 -18.77 25.69 23.19
CA LYS A 242 -19.47 25.24 21.98
C LYS A 242 -18.75 25.69 20.69
N ARG A 243 -18.16 26.90 20.70
CA ARG A 243 -17.40 27.41 19.55
C ARG A 243 -16.15 26.57 19.32
N LEU A 244 -15.39 26.26 20.37
CA LEU A 244 -14.19 25.40 20.26
C LEU A 244 -14.56 23.99 19.84
N LEU A 245 -15.68 23.45 20.30
CA LEU A 245 -16.18 22.13 19.91
C LEU A 245 -16.47 22.04 18.42
N GLU A 246 -17.25 22.97 17.86
CA GLU A 246 -17.58 23.01 16.44
C GLU A 246 -16.33 23.17 15.57
N ILE A 247 -15.41 24.06 15.96
CA ILE A 247 -14.15 24.27 15.25
C ILE A 247 -13.28 23.00 15.32
N TYR A 248 -13.19 22.33 16.48
CA TYR A 248 -12.40 21.12 16.62
C TYR A 248 -12.95 19.99 15.75
N LEU A 249 -14.27 19.81 15.70
CA LEU A 249 -14.90 18.83 14.83
C LEU A 249 -14.58 19.11 13.35
N ALA A 250 -14.67 20.37 12.92
CA ALA A 250 -14.31 20.75 11.56
C ALA A 250 -12.83 20.44 11.25
N VAL A 251 -11.91 20.78 12.16
CA VAL A 251 -10.48 20.49 12.01
C VAL A 251 -10.23 18.99 11.88
N VAL A 252 -10.81 18.16 12.76
CA VAL A 252 -10.61 16.71 12.72
C VAL A 252 -11.20 16.09 11.45
N LYS A 253 -12.36 16.57 10.97
CA LYS A 253 -12.94 16.13 9.69
C LYS A 253 -12.05 16.48 8.50
N GLU A 254 -11.53 17.70 8.44
CA GLU A 254 -10.59 18.12 7.40
C GLU A 254 -9.29 17.32 7.43
N MET A 255 -8.76 17.04 8.62
CA MET A 255 -7.62 16.15 8.77
C MET A 255 -7.94 14.74 8.25
N ALA A 256 -9.11 14.18 8.55
CA ALA A 256 -9.51 12.87 8.02
C ALA A 256 -9.53 12.84 6.48
N ILE A 257 -10.00 13.92 5.84
CA ILE A 257 -10.01 14.07 4.38
C ILE A 257 -8.58 14.21 3.85
N LYS A 258 -7.76 15.10 4.43
CA LYS A 258 -6.35 15.35 4.06
C LYS A 258 -5.53 14.06 4.09
N TYR A 259 -5.70 13.25 5.12
CA TYR A 259 -5.00 11.98 5.28
C TYR A 259 -5.73 10.79 4.62
N GLN A 260 -6.85 11.01 3.94
CA GLN A 260 -7.66 9.99 3.25
C GLN A 260 -7.94 8.76 4.14
N VAL A 261 -8.48 8.99 5.33
CA VAL A 261 -8.78 7.93 6.29
C VAL A 261 -10.18 7.35 6.04
N GLN A 262 -10.30 6.03 6.13
CA GLN A 262 -11.57 5.30 5.99
C GLN A 262 -12.29 5.23 7.34
N ILE A 263 -13.53 5.74 7.42
CA ILE A 263 -14.33 5.67 8.66
C ILE A 263 -14.96 4.29 8.84
N ASN A 264 -15.47 3.69 7.78
CA ASN A 264 -16.06 2.36 7.81
C ASN A 264 -15.14 1.31 7.20
N SER A 265 -14.12 0.90 7.95
CA SER A 265 -13.54 -0.44 7.76
C SER A 265 -14.31 -1.36 8.70
N ALA A 266 -15.34 -2.02 8.15
CA ALA A 266 -15.91 -3.21 8.76
C ALA A 266 -14.78 -4.17 9.13
N SER A 267 -14.84 -4.70 10.35
CA SER A 267 -14.07 -5.87 10.79
C SER A 267 -14.25 -7.04 9.84
#